data_AF-A0A958VMD0-F1
#
_entry.id   AF-A0A958VMD0-F1
#
_cell.length_a   1.000
_cell.length_b   1.000
_cell.length_c   1.000
_cell.angle_alpha   90.00
_cell.angle_beta   90.00
_cell.angle_gamma   90.00
#
_symmetry.space_group_name_H-M   'P 1'
#
loop_
_entity.id
_entity.type
_entity.pdbx_description
1 polymer ?
#
loop_
_entity_poly.entity_id
_entity_poly.type
_entity_poly.pdbx_seq_one_letter_code
_entity_poly.pdbx_strand_id
1 'polypeptide(L)' 'GPWLSAIATDGLVWPQMSDLKGWESAAARQYNITSIPMSFLIDSERRIIAKNLRGDALSSMIEEVLAAS' A
#
# COMPACT_ATOMS: atom_id res chain seq x y z
N GLY A 1 -0.77 4.22 21.59
CA GLY A 1 -2.12 4.55 21.08
C GLY A 1 -2.62 3.43 20.17
N PRO A 2 -3.91 3.48 19.73
CA PRO A 2 -4.54 2.39 18.99
C PRO A 2 -3.75 1.95 17.75
N TRP A 3 -3.20 2.91 16.99
CA TRP A 3 -2.38 2.65 15.81
C TRP A 3 -1.10 1.86 16.11
N LEU A 4 -0.28 2.31 17.07
CA LEU A 4 0.94 1.59 17.47
C LEU A 4 0.65 0.19 18.03
N SER A 5 -0.50 0.02 18.69
CA SER A 5 -0.90 -1.28 19.24
C SER A 5 -1.26 -2.26 18.12
N ALA A 6 -1.98 -1.80 17.08
CA ALA A 6 -2.29 -2.61 15.91
C ALA A 6 -1.02 -3.06 15.17
N ILE A 7 -0.05 -2.15 14.96
CA ILE A 7 1.24 -2.49 14.34
C ILE A 7 1.95 -3.63 15.09
N ALA A 8 1.97 -3.55 16.43
CA ALA A 8 2.60 -4.56 17.26
C ALA A 8 1.83 -5.90 17.23
N THR A 9 0.50 -5.85 17.30
CA THR A 9 -0.36 -7.05 17.24
C THR A 9 -0.24 -7.77 15.90
N ASP A 10 -0.22 -7.03 14.80
CA ASP A 10 -0.17 -7.58 13.44
C ASP A 10 1.25 -7.92 12.99
N GLY A 11 2.27 -7.63 13.80
CA GLY A 11 3.67 -7.93 13.50
C GLY A 11 4.19 -7.23 12.24
N LEU A 12 3.71 -6.01 11.95
CA LEU A 12 4.07 -5.30 10.72
C LEU A 12 5.50 -4.77 10.79
N VAL A 13 6.41 -5.41 10.06
CA VAL A 13 7.86 -5.10 10.08
C VAL A 13 8.28 -4.00 9.09
N TRP A 14 7.45 -3.73 8.08
CA TRP A 14 7.72 -2.68 7.08
C TRP A 14 7.35 -1.28 7.59
N PRO A 15 7.94 -0.21 7.02
CA PRO A 15 7.68 1.17 7.45
C PRO A 15 6.19 1.49 7.50
N GLN A 16 5.75 2.02 8.64
CA GLN A 16 4.38 2.45 8.88
C GLN A 16 4.35 3.97 9.04
N MET A 17 3.45 4.64 8.34
CA MET A 17 3.21 6.08 8.50
C MET A 17 1.71 6.34 8.65
N SER A 18 1.36 7.29 9.50
CA SER A 18 -0.02 7.76 9.65
C SER A 18 -0.02 9.23 10.05
N ASP A 19 -0.86 10.03 9.40
CA ASP A 19 -1.14 11.40 9.83
C ASP A 19 -2.30 11.48 10.84
N LEU A 20 -2.89 10.32 11.21
CA LEU A 20 -4.04 10.16 12.11
C LEU A 20 -5.31 10.93 11.68
N LYS A 21 -5.41 11.32 10.41
CA LYS A 21 -6.57 12.08 9.87
C LYS A 21 -7.64 11.20 9.23
N GLY A 22 -7.43 9.88 9.16
CA GLY A 22 -8.38 8.95 8.54
C GLY A 22 -8.71 9.33 7.10
N TRP A 23 -9.99 9.42 6.77
CA TRP A 23 -10.47 9.80 5.43
C TRP A 23 -10.11 11.23 5.01
N GLU A 24 -9.75 12.11 5.94
CA GLU A 24 -9.34 13.50 5.66
C GLU A 24 -7.85 13.64 5.28
N SER A 25 -7.10 12.52 5.28
CA SER A 25 -5.68 12.51 4.92
C SER A 25 -5.45 13.10 3.52
N ALA A 26 -4.36 13.86 3.38
CA ALA A 26 -3.94 14.37 2.08
C ALA A 26 -3.64 13.23 1.10
N ALA A 27 -3.07 12.12 1.59
CA ALA A 27 -2.79 10.94 0.79
C ALA A 27 -4.08 10.26 0.31
N ALA A 28 -5.10 10.15 1.17
CA ALA A 28 -6.39 9.57 0.80
C ALA A 28 -7.04 10.34 -0.36
N ARG A 29 -7.02 11.67 -0.32
CA ARG A 29 -7.52 12.52 -1.42
C ARG A 29 -6.65 12.39 -2.68
N GLN A 30 -5.34 12.54 -2.56
CA GLN A 30 -4.42 12.56 -3.71
C GLN A 30 -4.43 11.24 -4.50
N TYR A 31 -4.54 10.12 -3.81
CA TYR A 31 -4.57 8.79 -4.43
C TYR A 31 -5.99 8.24 -4.64
N ASN A 32 -7.02 9.05 -4.38
CA ASN A 32 -8.44 8.71 -4.50
C ASN A 32 -8.81 7.40 -3.76
N ILE A 33 -8.40 7.31 -2.50
CA ILE A 33 -8.69 6.17 -1.63
C ILE A 33 -10.08 6.34 -1.03
N THR A 34 -11.05 5.58 -1.53
CA THR A 34 -12.46 5.62 -1.08
C THR A 34 -12.86 4.42 -0.23
N SER A 35 -12.02 3.39 -0.17
CA SER A 35 -12.23 2.18 0.62
C SER A 35 -10.90 1.57 1.04
N ILE A 36 -10.93 0.79 2.11
CA ILE A 36 -9.78 0.01 2.60
C ILE A 36 -10.18 -1.47 2.69
N PRO A 37 -9.23 -2.41 2.52
CA PRO A 37 -7.81 -2.17 2.20
C PRO A 37 -7.59 -1.83 0.72
N MET A 38 -6.65 -0.91 0.47
CA MET A 38 -6.22 -0.47 -0.86
C MET A 38 -4.70 -0.60 -1.00
N SER A 39 -4.23 -1.07 -2.15
CA SER A 39 -2.79 -1.21 -2.45
C SER A 39 -2.44 -0.61 -3.80
N PHE A 40 -1.20 -0.14 -3.93
CA PHE A 40 -0.63 0.39 -5.17
C PHE A 40 0.73 -0.27 -5.40
N LEU A 41 1.02 -0.64 -6.64
CA LEU A 41 2.35 -1.04 -7.07
C LEU A 41 2.98 0.11 -7.85
N ILE A 42 4.19 0.48 -7.49
CA ILE A 42 4.93 1.62 -8.05
C ILE A 42 6.26 1.11 -8.60
N ASP A 43 6.62 1.51 -9.82
CA ASP A 43 7.91 1.16 -10.44
C ASP A 43 9.04 2.12 -10.02
N SER A 44 10.26 1.84 -10.50
CA SER A 44 11.45 2.67 -10.25
C SER A 44 11.37 4.08 -10.85
N GLU A 45 10.52 4.28 -11.86
CA GLU A 45 10.19 5.57 -12.47
C GLU A 45 9.08 6.33 -11.72
N ARG A 46 8.64 5.83 -10.57
CA ARG A 46 7.57 6.40 -9.73
C ARG A 46 6.20 6.41 -10.39
N ARG A 47 5.94 5.50 -11.34
CA ARG A 47 4.64 5.34 -11.97
C ARG A 47 3.83 4.29 -11.22
N ILE A 48 2.52 4.53 -11.08
CA ILE A 48 1.61 3.51 -10.57
C ILE A 48 1.35 2.51 -11.71
N ILE A 49 1.81 1.28 -11.54
CA ILE A 49 1.69 0.22 -12.55
C ILE A 49 0.56 -0.77 -12.26
N ALA A 50 0.08 -0.84 -11.00
CA ALA A 50 -1.10 -1.61 -10.63
C ALA A 50 -1.77 -1.07 -9.38
N LYS A 51 -3.06 -1.42 -9.19
CA LYS A 51 -3.85 -1.08 -8.01
C LYS A 51 -4.66 -2.30 -7.56
N ASN A 52 -4.76 -2.50 -6.25
CA ASN A 52 -5.63 -3.52 -5.62
C ASN A 52 -5.43 -4.96 -6.11
N LEU A 53 -4.24 -5.31 -6.60
CA LEU A 53 -3.90 -6.70 -6.87
C LEU A 53 -3.82 -7.48 -5.55
N ARG A 54 -4.25 -8.74 -5.58
CA ARG A 54 -4.28 -9.65 -4.43
C ARG A 54 -3.97 -11.08 -4.88
N GLY A 55 -3.52 -11.91 -3.93
CA GLY A 55 -3.25 -13.32 -4.16
C GLY A 55 -2.29 -13.54 -5.33
N ASP A 56 -2.62 -14.50 -6.18
CA ASP A 56 -1.77 -14.90 -7.31
C ASP A 56 -1.53 -13.76 -8.30
N ALA A 57 -2.54 -12.91 -8.55
CA ALA A 57 -2.41 -11.77 -9.45
C ALA A 57 -1.38 -10.75 -8.97
N LEU A 58 -1.26 -10.54 -7.66
CA LEU A 58 -0.21 -9.69 -7.09
C LEU A 58 1.16 -10.36 -7.24
N SER A 59 1.25 -11.65 -6.93
CA SER A 59 2.51 -12.40 -6.98
C SER A 59 3.08 -12.44 -8.40
N SER A 60 2.26 -12.76 -9.39
CA SER A 60 2.68 -12.77 -10.81
C SER A 60 3.15 -11.41 -11.31
N MET A 61 2.44 -10.32 -10.94
CA MET A 61 2.86 -8.97 -11.32
C MET A 61 4.21 -8.60 -10.71
N ILE A 62 4.47 -8.98 -9.45
CA ILE A 62 5.75 -8.74 -8.79
C ILE A 62 6.86 -9.52 -9.50
N GLU A 63 6.65 -10.79 -9.81
CA GLU A 63 7.61 -11.62 -10.53
C GLU A 63 7.96 -11.03 -11.91
N GLU A 64 6.95 -10.59 -12.67
CA GLU A 64 7.14 -9.98 -13.99
C GLU A 64 7.99 -8.70 -13.89
N VAL A 65 7.67 -7.81 -12.95
CA VAL A 65 8.41 -6.54 -12.77
C VAL A 65 9.84 -6.78 -12.33
N LEU A 66 10.07 -7.75 -11.44
CA LEU A 66 11.42 -8.08 -10.97
C LEU A 66 12.26 -8.79 -12.04
N ALA A 67 11.64 -9.59 -12.91
CA ALA A 67 12.34 -10.23 -14.03
C ALA A 67 12.74 -9.24 -15.13
N ALA A 68 12.03 -8.11 -15.25
CA ALA A 68 12.32 -7.04 -16.20
C ALA A 68 13.33 -5.99 -15.69
N SER A 69 13.84 -6.16 -14.46
CA SER A 69 14.75 -5.22 -13.78
C SER A 69 16.22 -5.64 -13.86
#